data_AF-B8CV38-F1
#
_entry.id   AF-B8CV38-F1
#
_cell.length_a   1.000
_cell.length_b   1.000
_cell.length_c   1.000
_cell.angle_alpha   90.00
_cell.angle_beta   90.00
_cell.angle_gamma   90.00
#
_symmetry.space_group_name_H-M   'P 1'
#
loop_
_entity.id
_entity.type
_entity.pdbx_description
1 polymer ?
#
loop_
_entity_poly.entity_id
_entity_poly.type
_entity_poly.pdbx_seq_one_letter_code
_entity_poly.pdbx_strand_id
1 'polypeptide(L)'
;MKVLGVALALSVFLVGCQSPAEYLQSYQPEATKSAENRFKFENDCTDVTSTLISSKKINIDGFARSYERPQYQIGVKGCKVKQVYTINCDKGYGCTVIAAAK
;
A
#
# COMPACT_ATOMS: atom_id res chain seq x y z
N MET A 1 -30.04 6.34 48.60
CA MET A 1 -30.00 7.64 47.89
C MET A 1 -28.56 7.88 47.45
N LYS A 2 -28.22 7.84 46.14
CA LYS A 2 -28.19 8.99 45.20
C LYS A 2 -27.24 10.07 45.74
N VAL A 3 -26.06 10.32 45.17
CA VAL A 3 -25.77 10.94 43.85
C VAL A 3 -24.26 10.74 43.56
N LEU A 4 -23.79 10.19 42.44
CA LEU A 4 -23.82 10.69 41.04
C LEU A 4 -23.10 12.05 40.86
N GLY A 5 -21.95 12.03 40.18
CA GLY A 5 -21.33 13.22 39.57
C GLY A 5 -19.80 13.16 39.57
N VAL A 6 -19.06 13.37 38.49
CA VAL A 6 -19.37 13.73 37.10
C VAL A 6 -18.25 13.12 36.25
N ALA A 7 -18.64 12.37 35.21
CA ALA A 7 -17.74 11.86 34.20
C ALA A 7 -17.13 13.02 33.40
N LEU A 8 -15.81 13.16 33.41
CA LEU A 8 -15.09 13.99 32.44
C LEU A 8 -14.71 13.12 31.24
N ALA A 9 -15.70 12.81 30.41
CA ALA A 9 -15.48 12.19 29.11
C ALA A 9 -14.91 13.25 28.15
N LEU A 10 -13.58 13.32 28.07
CA LEU A 10 -12.85 14.04 27.02
C LEU A 10 -12.99 13.27 25.70
N SER A 11 -14.13 13.45 25.04
CA SER A 11 -14.37 12.98 23.68
C SER A 11 -13.57 13.82 22.70
N VAL A 12 -12.32 13.43 22.44
CA VAL A 12 -11.51 14.02 21.37
C VAL A 12 -12.09 13.53 20.04
N PHE A 13 -12.89 14.38 19.40
CA PHE A 13 -13.32 14.18 18.02
C PHE A 13 -12.13 14.39 17.08
N LEU A 14 -11.35 13.32 16.84
CA LEU A 14 -10.36 13.27 15.77
C LEU A 14 -11.10 13.21 14.43
N VAL A 15 -11.41 14.38 13.86
CA VAL A 15 -11.80 14.49 12.46
C VAL A 15 -10.53 14.23 11.63
N GLY A 16 -10.30 12.97 11.28
CA GLY A 16 -9.06 12.52 10.64
C GLY A 16 -8.99 12.93 9.17
N CYS A 17 -8.35 14.06 8.89
CA CYS A 17 -7.79 14.31 7.57
C CYS A 17 -6.67 13.30 7.33
N GLN A 18 -6.92 12.27 6.51
CA GLN A 18 -5.87 11.33 6.13
C GLN A 18 -4.79 12.08 5.35
N SER A 19 -3.59 12.14 5.93
CA SER A 19 -2.42 12.71 5.28
C SER A 19 -2.04 11.90 4.04
N PRO A 20 -1.35 12.52 3.05
CA PRO A 20 -0.84 11.79 1.89
C PRO A 20 0.05 10.59 2.27
N ALA A 21 0.78 10.67 3.38
CA ALA A 21 1.62 9.59 3.89
C ALA A 21 0.78 8.42 4.39
N GLU A 22 -0.28 8.68 5.18
CA GLU A 22 -1.21 7.64 5.63
C GLU A 22 -1.94 6.99 4.46
N TYR A 23 -2.21 7.73 3.38
CA TYR A 23 -2.77 7.17 2.15
C TYR A 23 -1.83 6.19 1.45
N LEU A 24 -0.54 6.51 1.33
CA LEU A 24 0.43 5.55 0.77
C LEU A 24 0.68 4.37 1.73
N GLN A 25 0.67 4.60 3.04
CA GLN A 25 0.87 3.51 4.00
C GLN A 25 -0.30 2.52 3.99
N SER A 26 -1.54 2.96 3.75
CA SER A 26 -2.70 2.07 3.77
C SER A 26 -2.69 0.99 2.67
N TYR A 27 -2.02 1.23 1.53
CA TYR A 27 -1.96 0.26 0.42
C TYR A 27 -0.64 -0.52 0.35
N GLN A 28 0.41 -0.07 1.05
CA GLN A 28 1.73 -0.71 0.98
C GLN A 28 1.72 -2.22 1.32
N PRO A 29 0.97 -2.70 2.34
CA PRO A 29 0.92 -4.13 2.64
C PRO A 29 0.35 -4.96 1.48
N GLU A 30 -0.70 -4.46 0.83
CA GLU A 30 -1.32 -5.14 -0.31
C GLU A 30 -0.39 -5.12 -1.53
N ALA A 31 0.26 -3.97 -1.80
CA ALA A 31 1.24 -3.87 -2.87
C ALA A 31 2.41 -4.85 -2.68
N THR A 32 2.89 -4.99 -1.44
CA THR A 32 3.93 -5.96 -1.07
C THR A 32 3.48 -7.39 -1.35
N LYS A 33 2.26 -7.74 -0.94
CA LYS A 33 1.70 -9.07 -1.19
C LYS A 33 1.56 -9.36 -2.69
N SER A 34 1.12 -8.39 -3.49
CA SER A 34 1.04 -8.55 -4.95
C SER A 34 2.41 -8.78 -5.59
N ALA A 35 3.45 -8.06 -5.14
CA ALA A 35 4.82 -8.27 -5.60
C ALA A 35 5.34 -9.68 -5.24
N GLU A 36 5.13 -10.10 -3.99
CA GLU A 36 5.54 -11.43 -3.53
C GLU A 36 4.84 -12.55 -4.28
N ASN A 37 3.52 -12.45 -4.45
CA ASN A 37 2.74 -13.47 -5.17
C ASN A 37 3.22 -13.61 -6.61
N ARG A 38 3.49 -12.50 -7.29
CA ARG A 38 4.05 -12.49 -8.65
C ARG A 38 5.41 -13.17 -8.68
N PHE A 39 6.31 -12.79 -7.79
CA PHE A 39 7.66 -13.38 -7.69
C PHE A 39 7.62 -14.88 -7.42
N LYS A 40 6.81 -15.29 -6.44
CA LYS A 40 6.62 -16.69 -6.03
C LYS A 40 6.19 -17.54 -7.22
N PHE A 41 5.21 -17.05 -7.98
CA PHE A 41 4.71 -17.71 -9.18
C PHE A 41 5.75 -17.78 -10.31
N GLU A 42 6.42 -16.66 -10.62
CA GLU A 42 7.36 -16.60 -11.75
C GLU A 42 8.64 -17.42 -11.52
N ASN A 43 9.04 -17.63 -10.26
CA ASN A 43 10.32 -18.23 -9.91
C ASN A 43 10.19 -19.57 -9.17
N ASP A 44 8.97 -20.12 -9.04
CA ASP A 44 8.70 -21.34 -8.27
C ASP A 44 9.34 -21.31 -6.87
N CYS A 45 9.16 -20.18 -6.18
CA CYS A 45 9.94 -19.85 -4.98
C CYS A 45 9.02 -19.37 -3.86
N THR A 46 8.85 -20.16 -2.80
CA THR A 46 7.93 -19.81 -1.69
C THR A 46 8.58 -18.96 -0.59
N ASP A 47 9.88 -19.11 -0.38
CA ASP A 47 10.66 -18.37 0.62
C ASP A 47 11.23 -17.09 0.02
N VAL A 48 10.60 -15.95 0.36
CA VAL A 48 10.90 -14.65 -0.22
C VAL A 48 10.96 -13.57 0.85
N THR A 49 11.73 -12.53 0.59
CA THR A 49 11.75 -11.31 1.38
C THR A 49 11.54 -10.10 0.49
N SER A 50 10.73 -9.16 0.95
CA SER A 50 10.39 -7.94 0.23
C SER A 50 11.06 -6.71 0.83
N THR A 51 11.32 -5.70 0.00
CA THR A 51 11.86 -4.41 0.41
C THR A 51 11.14 -3.31 -0.35
N LEU A 52 10.54 -2.36 0.37
CA LEU A 52 10.02 -1.14 -0.25
C LEU A 52 11.21 -0.29 -0.73
N ILE A 53 11.27 -0.03 -2.03
CA ILE A 53 12.31 0.81 -2.65
C ILE A 53 11.82 2.25 -2.76
N SER A 54 10.59 2.45 -3.22
CA SER A 54 9.97 3.78 -3.29
C SER A 54 8.45 3.68 -3.28
N SER A 55 7.81 4.76 -2.83
CA SER A 55 6.36 4.95 -2.86
C SER A 55 6.04 6.37 -3.28
N LYS A 56 5.07 6.55 -4.18
CA LYS A 56 4.60 7.87 -4.61
C LYS A 56 3.14 7.82 -5.01
N LYS A 57 2.49 8.98 -5.04
CA LYS A 57 1.25 9.14 -5.78
C LYS A 57 1.58 9.45 -7.22
N ILE A 58 0.88 8.83 -8.15
CA ILE A 58 0.93 9.16 -9.57
C ILE A 58 -0.43 9.71 -10.00
N ASN A 59 -0.42 10.65 -10.93
CA ASN A 59 -1.62 11.08 -11.62
C ASN A 59 -1.76 10.27 -12.90
N ILE A 60 -2.92 9.66 -13.09
CA ILE A 60 -3.31 9.15 -14.40
C ILE A 60 -4.21 10.21 -15.01
N ASP A 61 -3.66 10.97 -15.95
CA ASP A 61 -4.40 12.00 -16.65
C ASP A 61 -5.30 11.34 -17.71
N GLY A 62 -6.61 11.44 -17.50
CA GLY A 62 -7.63 11.01 -18.46
C GLY A 62 -8.42 12.22 -18.99
N PHE A 63 -9.12 12.01 -20.10
CA PHE A 63 -9.89 13.03 -20.83
C PHE A 63 -10.92 13.81 -19.97
N ALA A 64 -11.38 13.24 -18.85
CA ALA A 64 -12.42 13.86 -18.01
C ALA A 64 -12.02 14.07 -16.53
N ARG A 65 -11.03 13.32 -16.00
CA ARG A 65 -10.64 13.38 -14.57
C ARG A 65 -9.20 12.91 -14.39
N SER A 66 -8.45 13.61 -13.55
CA SER A 66 -7.17 13.14 -13.01
C SER A 66 -7.46 12.41 -11.70
N TYR A 67 -6.95 11.19 -11.56
CA TYR A 67 -7.06 10.40 -10.33
C TYR A 67 -5.68 10.07 -9.80
N GLU A 68 -5.44 10.38 -8.52
CA GLU A 68 -4.23 9.97 -7.82
C GLU A 68 -4.28 8.46 -7.54
N ARG A 69 -3.22 7.74 -7.91
CA ARG A 69 -3.00 6.32 -7.58
C ARG A 69 -1.73 6.14 -6.77
N PRO A 70 -1.74 5.35 -5.69
CA PRO A 70 -0.52 4.86 -5.09
C PRO A 70 0.27 4.01 -6.08
N GLN A 71 1.57 4.32 -6.21
CA GLN A 71 2.53 3.50 -6.94
C GLN A 71 3.70 3.15 -6.04
N TYR A 72 4.12 1.89 -6.09
CA TYR A 72 5.24 1.36 -5.32
C TYR A 72 6.25 0.70 -6.23
N GLN A 73 7.52 0.80 -5.85
CA GLN A 73 8.56 -0.12 -6.31
C GLN A 73 8.94 -1.02 -5.15
N ILE A 74 8.80 -2.33 -5.35
CA ILE A 74 9.08 -3.34 -4.34
C ILE A 74 10.08 -4.32 -4.91
N GLY A 75 11.24 -4.40 -4.27
CA GLY A 75 12.23 -5.43 -4.54
C GLY A 75 11.83 -6.70 -3.80
N VAL A 76 11.77 -7.82 -4.51
CA VAL A 76 11.57 -9.15 -3.92
C VAL A 76 12.80 -9.98 -4.21
N LYS A 77 13.31 -10.69 -3.22
CA LYS A 77 14.44 -11.61 -3.34
C LYS A 77 14.13 -12.94 -2.68
N GLY A 78 14.64 -14.02 -3.26
CA GLY A 78 14.43 -15.38 -2.82
C GLY A 78 15.02 -16.34 -3.85
N CYS A 79 15.33 -17.58 -3.45
CA CYS A 79 15.79 -18.62 -4.38
C CYS A 79 16.93 -18.18 -5.33
N LYS A 80 17.91 -17.44 -4.79
CA LYS A 80 19.11 -16.91 -5.51
C LYS A 80 18.81 -15.91 -6.62
N VAL A 81 17.58 -15.43 -6.73
CA VAL A 81 17.18 -14.39 -7.69
C VAL A 81 16.56 -13.19 -6.96
N LYS A 82 16.53 -12.05 -7.64
CA LYS A 82 15.88 -10.83 -7.17
C LYS A 82 15.20 -10.13 -8.35
N GLN A 83 14.12 -9.43 -8.08
CA GLN A 83 13.36 -8.69 -9.07
C GLN A 83 12.75 -7.46 -8.41
N VAL A 84 12.68 -6.34 -9.13
CA VAL A 84 11.90 -5.17 -8.72
C VAL A 84 10.59 -5.14 -9.48
N TYR A 85 9.48 -4.99 -8.77
CA TYR A 85 8.16 -4.82 -9.35
C TYR A 85 7.66 -3.40 -9.15
N THR A 86 7.02 -2.85 -10.19
CA THR A 86 6.22 -1.63 -10.09
C THR A 86 4.76 -2.02 -9.92
N ILE A 87 4.12 -1.51 -8.88
CA ILE A 87 2.76 -1.85 -8.49
C ILE A 87 1.93 -0.57 -8.43
N ASN A 88 0.76 -0.59 -9.07
CA ASN A 88 -0.24 0.45 -8.92
C ASN A 88 -1.40 -0.08 -8.08
N CYS A 89 -1.95 0.76 -7.20
CA CYS A 89 -3.13 0.43 -6.42
C CYS A 89 -4.31 1.30 -6.82
N ASP A 90 -5.49 0.70 -6.82
CA ASP A 90 -6.75 1.33 -7.17
C ASP A 90 -7.70 1.20 -5.98
N LYS A 91 -8.26 2.32 -5.53
CA LYS A 91 -9.26 2.32 -4.45
C LYS A 91 -10.45 1.45 -4.85
N GLY A 92 -10.69 0.37 -4.10
CA GLY A 92 -11.79 -0.58 -4.32
C GLY A 92 -11.47 -1.73 -5.28
N TYR A 93 -10.31 -1.73 -5.95
CA TYR A 93 -9.91 -2.78 -6.92
C TYR A 93 -8.59 -3.46 -6.55
N GLY A 94 -7.88 -2.94 -5.54
CA GLY A 94 -6.67 -3.55 -5.00
C GLY A 94 -5.39 -3.14 -5.72
N CYS A 95 -4.32 -3.91 -5.54
CA CYS A 95 -2.98 -3.59 -6.07
C CYS A 95 -2.51 -4.57 -7.16
N THR A 96 -2.10 -4.05 -8.31
CA THR A 96 -1.68 -4.82 -9.48
C THR A 96 -0.23 -4.51 -9.89
N VAL A 97 0.53 -5.55 -10.19
CA VAL A 97 1.87 -5.43 -10.78
C VAL A 97 1.74 -5.00 -12.23
N ILE A 98 2.34 -3.85 -12.59
CA ILE A 98 2.28 -3.28 -13.95
C ILE A 98 3.60 -3.43 -14.73
N ALA A 99 4.72 -3.62 -14.04
CA ALA A 99 6.02 -3.78 -14.66
C ALA A 99 6.98 -4.54 -13.73
N ALA A 100 8.04 -5.09 -14.31
CA ALA A 100 9.13 -5.74 -13.60
C ALA A 100 10.48 -5.34 -14.21
N ALA A 101 11.48 -5.05 -13.36
CA ALA A 101 12.86 -4.74 -13.73
C ALA A 101 13.84 -5.69 -13.02
N LYS A 102 14.78 -6.26 -13.78
CA LYS A 102 15.78 -7.24 -13.29
C LYS A 102 16.98 -6.55 -12.66
#